data_AF-A0A9E2HIQ5-F1
#
_entry.id   AF-A0A9E2HIQ5-F1
#
_cell.length_a   1.000
_cell.length_b   1.000
_cell.length_c   1.000
_cell.angle_alpha   90.00
_cell.angle_beta   90.00
_cell.angle_gamma   90.00
#
_symmetry.space_group_name_H-M   'P 1'
#
loop_
_entity.id
_entity.type
_entity.pdbx_description
1 polymer ?
#
loop_
_entity_poly.entity_id
_entity_poly.type
_entity_poly.pdbx_seq_one_letter_code
_entity_poly.pdbx_strand_id
1 'polypeptide(L)'
;MLAVALAAVLLASPVQARDATRSILTDVCLPYVTGESDDTAALEFLGFVAAPPSGEGRMYATEDQAYLLRLTTTGSVADETLNRVCVIQSRRGELGRVRGAVTPVLRQQGFAAEADAPADRPIWTKDGVTVSLRQNPGAAVVVRVTYSSLDAGL
;
A
#
# COMPACT_ATOMS: atom_id res chain seq x y z
N MET A 1 -38.99 -37.93 21.21
CA MET A 1 -38.39 -36.72 21.80
C MET A 1 -37.32 -36.22 20.85
N LEU A 2 -37.19 -34.89 20.82
CA LEU A 2 -36.50 -34.01 19.87
C LEU A 2 -35.19 -34.50 19.23
N ALA A 3 -35.09 -34.17 17.95
CA ALA A 3 -33.88 -34.10 17.14
C ALA A 3 -32.89 -33.07 17.67
N VAL A 4 -31.59 -33.30 17.45
CA VAL A 4 -30.66 -32.26 16.98
C VAL A 4 -29.60 -32.93 16.10
N ALA A 5 -29.78 -32.85 14.78
CA ALA A 5 -28.69 -33.05 13.83
C ALA A 5 -27.86 -31.75 13.85
N LEU A 6 -26.65 -31.79 14.40
CA LEU A 6 -25.70 -30.69 14.25
C LEU A 6 -25.19 -30.68 12.81
N ALA A 7 -25.86 -29.92 11.94
CA ALA A 7 -25.24 -29.42 10.73
C ALA A 7 -24.19 -28.39 11.13
N ALA A 8 -22.92 -28.82 11.21
CA ALA A 8 -21.79 -27.92 11.27
C ALA A 8 -21.70 -27.19 9.93
N VAL A 9 -22.42 -26.08 9.81
CA VAL A 9 -22.25 -25.17 8.68
C VAL A 9 -20.89 -24.51 8.89
N LEU A 10 -19.88 -25.00 8.17
CA LEU A 10 -18.65 -24.25 7.89
C LEU A 10 -19.04 -23.04 7.02
N LEU A 11 -19.72 -22.06 7.62
CA LEU A 11 -19.62 -20.68 7.19
C LEU A 11 -18.24 -20.22 7.66
N ALA A 12 -17.21 -20.69 6.94
CA ALA A 12 -16.05 -19.84 6.74
C ALA A 12 -16.62 -18.60 6.05
N SER A 13 -17.02 -17.62 6.85
CA SER A 13 -17.28 -16.27 6.37
C SER A 13 -16.12 -15.98 5.42
N PRO A 14 -16.36 -15.65 4.13
CA PRO A 14 -15.27 -15.19 3.31
C PRO A 14 -14.70 -14.04 4.11
N VAL A 15 -13.47 -14.18 4.57
CA VAL A 15 -12.71 -13.10 5.17
C VAL A 15 -12.94 -11.97 4.19
N GLN A 16 -13.80 -11.02 4.57
CA GLN A 16 -14.21 -9.92 3.73
C GLN A 16 -12.90 -9.41 3.19
N ALA A 17 -12.70 -9.55 1.88
CA ALA A 17 -11.44 -9.26 1.23
C ALA A 17 -11.07 -7.85 1.68
N ARG A 18 -10.22 -7.76 2.71
CA ARG A 18 -9.55 -6.52 3.06
C ARG A 18 -8.85 -6.22 1.76
N ASP A 19 -9.29 -5.16 1.07
CA ASP A 19 -8.77 -4.84 -0.25
C ASP A 19 -7.24 -4.90 -0.14
N ALA A 20 -6.59 -5.81 -0.84
CA ALA A 20 -5.19 -6.11 -0.58
C ALA A 20 -4.33 -4.85 -0.75
N THR A 21 -4.78 -3.90 -1.59
CA THR A 21 -4.16 -2.59 -1.73
C THR A 21 -4.12 -1.79 -0.42
N ARG A 22 -5.19 -1.87 0.39
CA ARG A 22 -5.26 -1.28 1.72
C ARG A 22 -4.25 -1.93 2.66
N SER A 23 -4.21 -3.26 2.72
CA SER A 23 -3.28 -3.97 3.62
C SER A 23 -1.81 -3.70 3.23
N ILE A 24 -1.49 -3.72 1.93
CA ILE A 24 -0.14 -3.38 1.45
C ILE A 24 0.22 -1.94 1.84
N LEU A 25 -0.72 -1.00 1.72
CA LEU A 25 -0.50 0.38 2.11
C LEU A 25 -0.21 0.51 3.61
N THR A 26 -1.03 -0.11 4.48
CA THR A 26 -0.93 0.04 5.94
C THR A 26 0.17 -0.75 6.57
N ASP A 27 0.40 -1.96 6.07
CA ASP A 27 1.25 -2.95 6.74
C ASP A 27 2.66 -2.98 6.13
N VAL A 28 2.84 -2.37 4.96
CA VAL A 28 4.14 -2.33 4.26
C VAL A 28 4.56 -0.91 3.94
N CYS A 29 3.80 -0.19 3.12
CA CYS A 29 4.29 1.09 2.57
C CYS A 29 4.45 2.17 3.64
N LEU A 30 3.43 2.39 4.48
CA LEU A 30 3.48 3.45 5.49
C LEU A 30 4.54 3.19 6.58
N PRO A 31 4.67 1.97 7.14
CA PRO A 31 5.77 1.66 8.07
C PRO A 31 7.14 1.81 7.41
N TYR A 32 7.31 1.26 6.19
CA TYR A 32 8.57 1.36 5.45
C TYR A 32 9.02 2.81 5.23
N VAL A 33 8.11 3.70 4.83
CA VAL A 33 8.50 5.10 4.55
C VAL A 33 8.70 5.94 5.83
N THR A 34 8.04 5.59 6.94
CA THR A 34 8.19 6.30 8.23
C THR A 34 9.33 5.75 9.10
N GLY A 35 9.85 4.56 8.78
CA GLY A 35 10.96 3.95 9.52
C GLY A 35 10.55 3.14 10.74
N GLU A 36 9.25 2.85 10.87
CA GLU A 36 8.76 1.81 11.76
C GLU A 36 9.14 0.44 11.17
N SER A 37 10.27 -0.11 11.63
CA SER A 37 10.80 -1.49 11.51
C SER A 37 10.84 -2.15 10.11
N ASP A 38 11.98 -2.77 9.78
CA ASP A 38 12.22 -3.50 8.53
C ASP A 38 11.41 -4.82 8.50
N ASP A 39 10.11 -4.72 8.19
CA ASP A 39 9.14 -5.81 8.32
C ASP A 39 8.98 -6.62 7.02
N THR A 40 9.99 -7.44 6.70
CA THR A 40 9.80 -8.50 5.70
C THR A 40 8.67 -9.47 6.10
N ALA A 41 8.34 -9.57 7.39
CA ALA A 41 7.22 -10.37 7.89
C ALA A 41 5.87 -9.95 7.29
N ALA A 42 5.62 -8.65 7.11
CA ALA A 42 4.38 -8.16 6.48
C ALA A 42 4.33 -8.54 4.99
N LEU A 43 5.48 -8.47 4.30
CA LEU A 43 5.59 -8.92 2.90
C LEU A 43 5.27 -10.41 2.78
N GLU A 44 5.88 -11.25 3.62
CA GLU A 44 5.66 -12.70 3.64
C GLU A 44 4.20 -13.04 3.98
N PHE A 45 3.64 -12.40 5.01
CA PHE A 45 2.23 -12.60 5.40
C PHE A 45 1.25 -12.23 4.29
N LEU A 46 1.56 -11.18 3.51
CA LEU A 46 0.76 -10.75 2.35
C LEU A 46 1.07 -11.54 1.07
N GLY A 47 1.94 -12.55 1.13
CA GLY A 47 2.26 -13.43 0.01
C GLY A 47 3.17 -12.79 -1.05
N PHE A 48 3.97 -11.80 -0.69
CA PHE A 48 4.98 -11.22 -1.56
C PHE A 48 6.25 -12.06 -1.56
N VAL A 49 6.79 -12.29 -2.75
CA VAL A 49 8.11 -12.88 -2.98
C VAL A 49 9.00 -11.87 -3.68
N ALA A 50 10.32 -11.99 -3.48
CA ALA A 50 11.29 -11.16 -4.19
C ALA A 50 11.16 -11.39 -5.70
N ALA A 51 11.10 -10.30 -6.47
CA ALA A 51 11.02 -10.33 -7.92
C ALA A 51 12.35 -9.84 -8.53
N PRO A 52 12.66 -10.21 -9.78
CA PRO A 52 13.83 -9.68 -10.46
C PRO A 52 13.86 -8.14 -10.43
N PRO A 53 15.04 -7.54 -10.21
CA PRO A 53 15.14 -6.09 -10.13
C PRO A 53 14.73 -5.45 -11.46
N SER A 54 13.98 -4.34 -11.38
CA SER A 54 13.56 -3.55 -12.53
C SER A 54 13.67 -2.07 -12.18
N GLY A 55 14.76 -1.44 -12.65
CA GLY A 55 15.14 -0.09 -12.25
C GLY A 55 15.75 -0.02 -10.85
N GLU A 56 15.60 1.12 -10.18
CA GLU A 56 16.13 1.35 -8.84
C GLU A 56 15.17 0.86 -7.73
N GLY A 57 15.70 0.08 -6.79
CA GLY A 57 14.98 -0.38 -5.60
C GLY A 57 14.78 -1.91 -5.52
N ARG A 58 14.23 -2.36 -4.39
CA ARG A 58 13.85 -3.75 -4.14
C ARG A 58 12.47 -4.01 -4.74
N MET A 59 12.32 -5.10 -5.49
CA MET A 59 11.09 -5.48 -6.17
C MET A 59 10.47 -6.71 -5.53
N TYR A 60 9.15 -6.69 -5.37
CA TYR A 60 8.37 -7.82 -4.88
C TYR A 60 7.10 -8.01 -5.71
N ALA A 61 6.61 -9.24 -5.78
CA ALA A 61 5.36 -9.58 -6.45
C ALA A 61 4.58 -10.62 -5.65
N THR A 62 3.25 -10.59 -5.74
CA THR A 62 2.45 -11.75 -5.32
C THR A 62 2.65 -12.91 -6.28
N GLU A 63 2.41 -14.15 -5.84
CA GLU A 63 2.57 -15.35 -6.68
C GLU A 63 1.80 -15.25 -8.00
N ASP A 64 0.58 -14.72 -7.95
CA ASP A 64 -0.30 -14.54 -9.11
C ASP A 64 -0.04 -13.24 -9.88
N GLN A 65 0.99 -12.49 -9.49
CA GLN A 65 1.39 -11.18 -10.01
C GLN A 65 0.26 -10.13 -10.05
N ALA A 66 -0.79 -10.28 -9.24
CA ALA A 66 -1.86 -9.30 -9.15
C ALA A 66 -1.38 -7.97 -8.56
N TYR A 67 -0.37 -8.02 -7.70
CA TYR A 67 0.28 -6.87 -7.09
C TYR A 67 1.79 -6.92 -7.31
N LEU A 68 2.34 -5.78 -7.73
CA LEU A 68 3.78 -5.54 -7.71
C LEU A 68 4.09 -4.43 -6.71
N LEU A 69 5.22 -4.57 -6.03
CA LEU A 69 5.69 -3.62 -5.05
C LEU A 69 7.13 -3.24 -5.37
N ARG A 70 7.43 -1.94 -5.31
CA ARG A 70 8.79 -1.42 -5.39
C ARG A 70 9.10 -0.55 -4.19
N LEU A 71 10.20 -0.86 -3.50
CA LEU A 71 10.71 -0.12 -2.35
C LEU A 71 12.06 0.51 -2.72
N THR A 72 12.14 1.83 -2.69
CA THR A 72 13.36 2.58 -3.01
C THR A 72 13.74 3.46 -1.82
N THR A 73 14.99 3.35 -1.36
CA THR A 73 15.58 4.22 -0.34
C THR A 73 16.75 4.97 -0.99
N THR A 74 16.82 6.28 -0.82
CA THR A 74 17.96 7.11 -1.21
C THR A 74 18.32 8.07 -0.08
N GLY A 75 19.57 8.55 -0.08
CA GLY A 75 20.09 9.38 1.02
C GLY A 75 20.23 8.61 2.33
N SER A 76 20.43 9.34 3.42
CA SER A 76 20.58 8.77 4.76
C SER A 76 19.93 9.65 5.82
N VAL A 77 19.60 9.06 6.97
CA VAL A 77 19.10 9.82 8.14
C VAL A 77 20.21 10.72 8.68
N ALA A 78 21.47 10.26 8.67
CA ALA A 78 22.61 10.99 9.20
C ALA A 78 22.90 12.29 8.43
N ASP A 79 22.61 12.29 7.13
CA ASP A 79 22.81 13.45 6.25
C ASP A 79 21.52 14.27 6.08
N GLU A 80 20.45 13.99 6.84
CA GLU A 80 19.15 14.67 6.74
C GLU A 80 18.54 14.64 5.31
N THR A 81 18.98 13.71 4.47
CA THR A 81 18.60 13.59 3.05
C THR A 81 17.78 12.33 2.75
N LEU A 82 17.29 11.64 3.78
CA LEU A 82 16.55 10.40 3.64
C LEU A 82 15.29 10.60 2.79
N ASN A 83 15.23 9.85 1.69
CA ASN A 83 14.06 9.72 0.85
C ASN A 83 13.66 8.25 0.74
N ARG A 84 12.38 7.97 0.92
CA ARG A 84 11.81 6.63 0.76
C ARG A 84 10.60 6.65 -0.13
N VAL A 85 10.51 5.68 -1.02
CA VAL A 85 9.41 5.55 -1.98
C VAL A 85 8.90 4.12 -1.98
N CYS A 86 7.61 3.95 -1.72
CA CYS A 86 6.88 2.70 -1.89
C CYS A 86 5.91 2.84 -3.07
N VAL A 87 6.00 1.94 -4.06
CA VAL A 87 5.08 1.93 -5.20
C VAL A 87 4.34 0.60 -5.26
N ILE A 88 3.03 0.66 -5.08
CA ILE A 88 2.12 -0.47 -5.29
C ILE A 88 1.56 -0.36 -6.72
N GLN A 89 1.64 -1.44 -7.49
CA GLN A 89 0.91 -1.57 -8.75
C GLN A 89 -0.14 -2.67 -8.59
N SER A 90 -1.41 -2.30 -8.57
CA SER A 90 -2.54 -3.23 -8.61
C SER A 90 -2.94 -3.46 -10.06
N ARG A 91 -2.68 -4.66 -10.59
CA ARG A 91 -2.98 -5.03 -11.99
C ARG A 91 -4.44 -5.44 -12.21
N ARG A 92 -5.20 -5.69 -11.14
CA ARG A 92 -6.62 -6.09 -11.19
C ARG A 92 -7.57 -5.05 -10.61
N GLY A 93 -7.04 -3.99 -10.00
CA GLY A 93 -7.83 -2.92 -9.40
C GLY A 93 -8.20 -1.87 -10.43
N GLU A 94 -9.43 -1.36 -10.33
CA GLU A 94 -9.83 -0.11 -10.98
C GLU A 94 -9.60 1.06 -10.02
N LEU A 95 -9.29 2.25 -10.56
CA LEU A 95 -8.96 3.43 -9.76
C LEU A 95 -10.01 3.73 -8.68
N GLY A 96 -11.30 3.65 -9.02
CA GLY A 96 -12.39 3.91 -8.08
C GLY A 96 -12.42 2.95 -6.89
N ARG A 97 -12.19 1.66 -7.14
CA ARG A 97 -12.13 0.61 -6.10
C ARG A 97 -10.93 0.84 -5.18
N VAL A 98 -9.74 1.01 -5.77
CA VAL A 98 -8.50 1.24 -5.01
C VAL A 98 -8.61 2.52 -4.17
N ARG A 99 -9.13 3.60 -4.76
CA ARG A 99 -9.40 4.85 -4.02
C ARG A 99 -10.35 4.61 -2.85
N GLY A 100 -11.47 3.94 -3.08
CA GLY A 100 -12.44 3.61 -2.04
C GLY A 100 -11.86 2.79 -0.89
N ALA A 101 -10.86 1.94 -1.17
CA ALA A 101 -10.17 1.14 -0.17
C ALA A 101 -9.15 1.93 0.68
N VAL A 102 -8.38 2.82 0.06
CA VAL A 102 -7.29 3.54 0.76
C VAL A 102 -7.75 4.81 1.44
N THR A 103 -8.71 5.56 0.88
CA THR A 103 -9.13 6.85 1.41
C THR A 103 -9.62 6.78 2.87
N PRO A 104 -10.46 5.83 3.30
CA PRO A 104 -10.91 5.76 4.69
C PRO A 104 -9.75 5.61 5.67
N VAL A 105 -8.76 4.80 5.31
CA VAL A 105 -7.59 4.54 6.16
C VAL A 105 -6.69 5.75 6.25
N LEU A 106 -6.39 6.39 5.11
CA LEU A 106 -5.58 7.60 5.09
C LEU A 106 -6.22 8.69 5.97
N ARG A 107 -7.54 8.89 5.86
CA ARG A 107 -8.27 9.84 6.72
C ARG A 107 -8.21 9.45 8.20
N GLN A 108 -8.37 8.17 8.53
CA GLN A 108 -8.24 7.68 9.92
C GLN A 108 -6.85 7.91 10.50
N GLN A 109 -5.81 7.85 9.67
CA GLN A 109 -4.43 8.11 10.07
C GLN A 109 -4.05 9.60 10.02
N GLY A 110 -4.99 10.49 9.72
CA GLY A 110 -4.78 11.95 9.76
C GLY A 110 -4.21 12.54 8.47
N PHE A 111 -4.17 11.80 7.37
CA PHE A 111 -3.80 12.37 6.08
C PHE A 111 -4.88 13.32 5.56
N ALA A 112 -4.46 14.48 5.08
CA ALA A 112 -5.32 15.46 4.42
C ALA A 112 -5.28 15.25 2.91
N ALA A 113 -6.44 15.33 2.24
CA ALA A 113 -6.48 15.34 0.78
C ALA A 113 -6.10 16.73 0.25
N GLU A 114 -5.31 16.78 -0.81
CA GLU A 114 -5.00 18.05 -1.49
C GLU A 114 -6.24 18.57 -2.24
N ALA A 115 -6.61 19.82 -2.00
CA ALA A 115 -7.86 20.40 -2.50
C ALA A 115 -7.90 20.50 -4.04
N ASP A 116 -6.75 20.79 -4.66
CA ASP A 116 -6.63 21.04 -6.10
C ASP A 116 -6.14 19.80 -6.89
N ALA A 117 -6.06 18.64 -6.23
CA ALA A 117 -5.64 17.41 -6.90
C ALA A 117 -6.70 16.95 -7.93
N PRO A 118 -6.28 16.60 -9.17
CA PRO A 118 -7.20 16.04 -10.17
C PRO A 118 -7.92 14.79 -9.67
N ALA A 119 -9.17 14.60 -10.06
CA ALA A 119 -9.99 13.46 -9.60
C ALA A 119 -9.42 12.08 -10.03
N ASP A 120 -8.68 12.04 -11.14
CA ASP A 120 -7.97 10.88 -11.68
C ASP A 120 -6.57 10.70 -11.07
N ARG A 121 -6.09 11.70 -10.32
CA ARG A 121 -4.83 11.69 -9.58
C ARG A 121 -4.98 12.30 -8.18
N PRO A 122 -5.75 11.67 -7.28
CA PRO A 122 -5.90 12.20 -5.94
C PRO A 122 -4.60 12.05 -5.15
N ILE A 123 -4.33 13.04 -4.30
CA ILE A 123 -3.11 13.15 -3.49
C ILE A 123 -3.52 13.41 -2.03
N TRP A 124 -2.82 12.76 -1.11
CA TRP A 124 -2.95 12.96 0.32
C TRP A 124 -1.60 13.18 0.96
N THR A 125 -1.52 14.06 1.96
CA THR A 125 -0.27 14.42 2.64
C THR A 125 -0.40 14.38 4.16
N LYS A 126 0.71 14.08 4.83
CA LYS A 126 0.88 14.13 6.30
C LYS A 126 2.36 14.09 6.65
N ASP A 127 2.86 15.05 7.43
CA ASP A 127 4.20 15.00 8.06
C ASP A 127 5.35 14.56 7.12
N GLY A 128 5.45 15.19 5.94
CA GLY A 128 6.46 14.84 4.91
C GLY A 128 6.19 13.56 4.12
N VAL A 129 5.08 12.87 4.39
CA VAL A 129 4.59 11.72 3.62
C VAL A 129 3.53 12.17 2.61
N THR A 130 3.68 11.74 1.36
CA THR A 130 2.72 11.96 0.28
C THR A 130 2.26 10.63 -0.30
N VAL A 131 0.94 10.42 -0.36
CA VAL A 131 0.29 9.29 -1.01
C VAL A 131 -0.42 9.80 -2.26
N SER A 132 -0.12 9.22 -3.41
CA SER A 132 -0.77 9.57 -4.67
C SER A 132 -1.29 8.32 -5.37
N LEU A 133 -2.46 8.43 -5.98
CA LEU A 133 -3.06 7.37 -6.78
C LEU A 133 -3.13 7.81 -8.24
N ARG A 134 -2.95 6.89 -9.18
CA ARG A 134 -3.24 7.13 -10.60
C ARG A 134 -3.55 5.83 -11.33
N GLN A 135 -4.33 5.92 -12.39
CA GLN A 135 -4.46 4.84 -13.37
C GLN A 135 -3.37 4.98 -14.44
N ASN A 136 -2.54 3.96 -14.64
CA ASN A 136 -1.65 3.92 -15.80
C ASN A 136 -2.42 3.45 -17.05
N PRO A 137 -2.14 4.01 -18.25
CA PRO A 137 -2.62 3.45 -19.50
C PRO A 137 -2.17 1.98 -19.62
N GLY A 138 -3.11 1.06 -19.83
CA GLY A 138 -2.82 -0.39 -19.82
C GLY A 138 -3.18 -1.14 -18.52
N ALA A 139 -4.07 -0.57 -17.70
CA ALA A 139 -4.89 -1.23 -16.66
C ALA A 139 -4.35 -1.33 -15.22
N ALA A 140 -3.10 -1.00 -14.92
CA ALA A 140 -2.63 -1.00 -13.53
C ALA A 140 -2.97 0.32 -12.80
N VAL A 141 -3.59 0.22 -11.61
CA VAL A 141 -3.64 1.34 -10.66
C VAL A 141 -2.34 1.38 -9.89
N VAL A 142 -1.75 2.56 -9.81
CA VAL A 142 -0.52 2.81 -9.08
C VAL A 142 -0.83 3.63 -7.84
N VAL A 143 -0.45 3.11 -6.68
CA VAL A 143 -0.36 3.87 -5.43
C VAL A 143 1.11 4.16 -5.19
N ARG A 144 1.49 5.43 -5.10
CA ARG A 144 2.84 5.84 -4.75
C ARG A 144 2.83 6.57 -3.42
N VAL A 145 3.57 6.04 -2.46
CA VAL A 145 3.84 6.64 -1.17
C VAL A 145 5.27 7.15 -1.18
N THR A 146 5.49 8.40 -0.82
CA THR A 146 6.81 8.99 -0.68
C THR A 146 6.98 9.60 0.69
N TYR A 147 8.20 9.55 1.20
CA TYR A 147 8.65 10.30 2.36
C TYR A 147 9.94 11.03 2.01
N SER A 148 10.05 12.26 2.50
CA SER A 148 11.22 13.13 2.38
C SER A 148 11.51 13.73 3.75
N SER A 149 12.71 13.53 4.28
CA SER A 149 13.14 14.13 5.56
C SER A 149 13.09 15.66 5.51
N LEU A 150 13.37 16.25 4.35
CA LEU A 150 13.29 17.69 4.12
C LEU A 150 11.85 18.21 4.25
N ASP A 151 10.88 17.48 3.68
CA ASP A 151 9.46 17.86 3.78
C ASP A 151 8.88 17.57 5.18
N ALA A 152 9.50 16.66 5.93
CA ALA A 152 9.14 16.36 7.31
C ALA A 152 9.72 17.37 8.32
N GLY A 153 10.66 18.23 7.91
CA GLY A 153 11.31 19.21 8.78
C GLY A 153 12.22 18.58 9.85
N LEU A 154 12.89 17.48 9.51
CA LEU A 154 13.92 16.85 10.34
C LEU A 154 15.29 17.54 10.18
#